data_AF-A0A7V6UBQ8-F1
#
_entry.id   AF-A0A7V6UBQ8-F1
#
_cell.length_a   1.000
_cell.length_b   1.000
_cell.length_c   1.000
_cell.angle_alpha   90.00
_cell.angle_beta   90.00
_cell.angle_gamma   90.00
#
_symmetry.space_group_name_H-M   'P 1'
#
loop_
_entity.id
_entity.type
_entity.pdbx_description
1 polymer ?
#
loop_
_entity_poly.entity_id
_entity_poly.type
_entity_poly.pdbx_seq_one_letter_code
_entity_poly.pdbx_strand_id
1 'polypeptide(L)'
;MSIFFCASSIVNSLYNTIGKTVGQLVTRINADKVKDLMSPAISESSGTMYIFEKDGTVLLAYPETDELQNMIQYDFLKYDFSKHSESFEWEINNTKVFISYRVSDKTGWVYLISVPLNDLLNQTKNIMNTIVLNLIIFYSIIVTIAYFSIKYNRHPLVNIVKTLPTKMVSPEKVMRKGISHISTVVTEIVSDIEQLEERVKEQRNLLQNIILFGLESGEINNENVLRQLASNLGVSFNGKHFRGVYLMIRDNPETCSPGNTPTYHHEIFDFLSSDNKHFPIVSSKEKNLFVMLYQQSLKENEDTYLNVFRNLYQILSNKFGLESVIYLGYPCENVMNVYESFEAAKRLINLNTDTSSNYKFLVECKSSDSGNDYYVYSIKDEQKLMNLILNYDEKGIHCLLADIFRKNFVERSLTNFMRRILFARILGTILSFTELVSLAPELKNSLADIEPRLFFELIEKQCIQICNFLRKKNEENNKRILEQILEYINENICNYELSLNMIAMKFNMSESYLSMCFKEYTGRNFTTYVEELRMNKANLLLDMGKHTIAEIAEKVGYSNPHSFRRAYKRLFGFSPSEYKKWKCKNVQGSTFTS
;
A
#
# COMPACT_ATOMS: atom_id res chain seq x y z
N MET A 1 -117.03 45.24 -53.50
CA MET A 1 -117.12 45.92 -54.82
C MET A 1 -116.23 45.14 -55.77
N SER A 2 -116.86 44.28 -56.57
CA SER A 2 -116.49 43.93 -57.96
C SER A 2 -115.13 43.28 -58.32
N ILE A 3 -115.21 41.99 -58.73
CA ILE A 3 -114.56 41.35 -59.92
C ILE A 3 -113.03 41.09 -59.79
N PHE A 4 -112.46 39.87 -59.78
CA PHE A 4 -112.63 38.67 -60.61
C PHE A 4 -112.51 37.38 -59.77
N PHE A 5 -113.52 36.51 -59.79
CA PHE A 5 -113.33 35.11 -59.43
C PHE A 5 -112.71 34.40 -60.64
N CYS A 6 -111.40 34.11 -60.64
CA CYS A 6 -110.81 33.15 -61.57
C CYS A 6 -111.25 31.73 -61.18
N ALA A 7 -112.50 31.43 -61.48
CA ALA A 7 -113.03 30.09 -61.50
C ALA A 7 -112.50 29.41 -62.77
N SER A 8 -111.37 28.71 -62.68
CA SER A 8 -110.95 27.82 -63.76
C SER A 8 -112.05 26.78 -63.96
N SER A 9 -112.72 26.93 -65.09
CA SER A 9 -113.89 26.17 -65.47
C SER A 9 -113.43 25.18 -66.51
N ILE A 10 -113.39 23.90 -66.19
CA ILE A 10 -113.12 22.89 -67.22
C ILE A 10 -114.40 22.80 -68.05
N VAL A 11 -114.32 23.27 -69.30
CA VAL A 11 -115.42 23.27 -70.25
C VAL A 11 -115.30 22.05 -71.13
N ASN A 12 -116.00 20.97 -70.78
CA ASN A 12 -116.10 19.80 -71.65
C ASN A 12 -117.30 19.94 -72.56
N SER A 13 -117.07 19.93 -73.87
CA SER A 13 -118.14 20.02 -74.86
C SER A 13 -118.86 18.67 -74.94
N LEU A 14 -120.17 18.67 -74.75
CA LEU A 14 -121.00 17.48 -74.91
C LEU A 14 -121.51 17.43 -76.35
N TYR A 15 -121.09 16.40 -77.09
CA TYR A 15 -121.49 16.19 -78.48
C TYR A 15 -122.63 15.17 -78.56
N ASN A 16 -123.64 15.41 -79.43
CA ASN A 16 -124.63 14.37 -79.72
C ASN A 16 -124.00 13.28 -80.60
N THR A 17 -124.77 12.21 -80.83
CA THR A 17 -124.42 11.08 -81.69
C THR A 17 -124.12 11.47 -83.16
N ILE A 18 -124.35 12.72 -83.56
CA ILE A 18 -124.10 13.28 -84.90
C ILE A 18 -122.94 14.30 -84.85
N GLY A 19 -122.19 14.37 -83.73
CA GLY A 19 -121.02 15.22 -83.55
C GLY A 19 -121.31 16.72 -83.41
N LYS A 20 -122.58 17.12 -83.26
CA LYS A 20 -122.94 18.52 -82.99
C LYS A 20 -122.93 18.79 -81.49
N THR A 21 -122.31 19.91 -81.11
CA THR A 21 -122.21 20.36 -79.71
C THR A 21 -123.60 20.71 -79.18
N VAL A 22 -124.09 19.94 -78.21
CA VAL A 22 -125.44 20.08 -77.63
C VAL A 22 -125.42 20.90 -76.35
N GLY A 23 -124.25 21.03 -75.73
CA GLY A 23 -124.05 21.82 -74.53
C GLY A 23 -122.59 21.79 -74.08
N GLN A 24 -122.27 22.64 -73.12
CA GLN A 24 -120.97 22.67 -72.46
C GLN A 24 -121.15 22.33 -70.98
N LEU A 25 -120.46 21.30 -70.51
CA LEU A 25 -120.37 20.99 -69.10
C LEU A 25 -119.26 21.85 -68.51
N VAL A 26 -119.64 22.77 -67.62
CA VAL A 26 -118.70 23.62 -66.92
C VAL A 26 -118.56 23.14 -65.49
N THR A 27 -117.45 22.48 -65.16
CA THR A 27 -117.13 22.11 -63.78
C THR A 27 -116.26 23.18 -63.14
N ARG A 28 -116.74 23.76 -62.04
CA ARG A 28 -116.03 24.78 -61.26
C ARG A 28 -115.18 24.11 -60.19
N ILE A 29 -113.87 24.32 -60.24
CA ILE A 29 -112.94 23.81 -59.23
C ILE A 29 -112.80 24.85 -58.12
N ASN A 30 -112.84 24.41 -56.86
CA ASN A 30 -112.64 25.28 -55.71
C ASN A 30 -111.14 25.46 -55.44
N ALA A 31 -110.64 26.68 -55.63
CA ALA A 31 -109.23 27.04 -55.43
C ALA A 31 -108.75 26.81 -53.99
N ASP A 32 -109.60 27.02 -52.97
CA ASP A 32 -109.21 26.88 -51.57
C ASP A 32 -108.88 25.43 -51.20
N LYS A 33 -109.68 24.48 -51.69
CA LYS A 33 -109.40 23.04 -51.50
C LYS A 33 -108.09 22.60 -52.17
N VAL A 34 -107.75 23.24 -53.29
CA VAL A 34 -106.51 22.98 -54.02
C VAL A 34 -105.31 23.55 -53.25
N LYS A 35 -105.45 24.74 -52.65
CA LYS A 35 -104.44 25.33 -51.74
C LYS A 35 -104.18 24.44 -50.51
N ASP A 36 -105.23 23.93 -49.87
CA ASP A 36 -105.10 23.06 -48.70
C ASP A 36 -104.29 21.80 -48.99
N LEU A 37 -104.48 21.20 -50.17
CA LEU A 37 -103.71 20.03 -50.62
C LEU A 37 -102.23 20.33 -50.89
N MET A 38 -101.87 21.57 -51.19
CA MET A 38 -100.49 22.00 -51.48
C MET A 38 -99.72 22.41 -50.24
N SER A 39 -100.43 22.88 -49.21
CA SER A 39 -99.83 23.42 -47.98
C SER A 39 -98.74 22.53 -47.35
N PRO A 40 -98.87 21.18 -47.25
CA PRO A 40 -97.88 20.36 -46.56
C PRO A 40 -96.57 20.21 -47.34
N ALA A 41 -96.61 20.30 -48.67
CA ALA A 41 -95.43 20.15 -49.52
C ALA A 41 -94.54 21.40 -49.54
N ILE A 42 -95.05 22.53 -49.05
CA ILE A 42 -94.43 23.85 -49.19
C ILE A 42 -94.05 24.44 -47.83
N SER A 43 -94.79 24.10 -46.76
CA SER A 43 -94.57 24.63 -45.41
C SER A 43 -93.19 24.33 -44.82
N GLU A 44 -92.51 23.28 -45.27
CA GLU A 44 -91.18 22.91 -44.77
C GLU A 44 -90.02 23.62 -45.50
N SER A 45 -90.23 24.15 -46.70
CA SER A 45 -89.13 24.50 -47.61
C SER A 45 -89.17 25.93 -48.16
N SER A 46 -89.85 26.88 -47.53
CA SER A 46 -90.00 28.28 -48.02
C SER A 46 -90.36 28.35 -49.51
N GLY A 47 -91.07 27.34 -50.02
CA GLY A 47 -91.31 27.18 -51.43
C GLY A 47 -92.48 28.04 -51.91
N THR A 48 -92.58 28.24 -53.21
CA THR A 48 -93.79 28.77 -53.85
C THR A 48 -94.21 27.83 -54.95
N MET A 49 -95.49 27.46 -54.99
CA MET A 49 -96.07 26.64 -56.04
C MET A 49 -97.01 27.46 -56.93
N TYR A 50 -96.89 27.26 -58.24
CA TYR A 50 -97.72 27.88 -59.26
C TYR A 50 -98.38 26.79 -60.12
N ILE A 51 -99.63 27.04 -60.51
CA ILE A 51 -100.34 26.29 -61.54
C ILE A 51 -100.73 27.25 -62.64
N PHE A 52 -100.38 26.92 -63.88
CA PHE A 52 -100.77 27.69 -65.06
C PHE A 52 -101.18 26.80 -66.24
N GLU A 53 -101.95 27.35 -67.17
CA GLU A 53 -102.26 26.70 -68.46
C GLU A 53 -101.10 26.82 -69.45
N LYS A 54 -101.12 26.02 -70.52
CA LYS A 54 -100.07 26.01 -71.56
C LYS A 54 -99.89 27.35 -72.26
N ASP A 55 -100.90 28.21 -72.23
CA ASP A 55 -100.88 29.57 -72.78
C ASP A 55 -100.22 30.60 -71.83
N GLY A 56 -99.76 30.16 -70.65
CA GLY A 56 -99.14 31.01 -69.64
C GLY A 56 -100.13 31.64 -68.66
N THR A 57 -101.43 31.33 -68.75
CA THR A 57 -102.43 31.89 -67.83
C THR A 57 -102.28 31.25 -66.45
N VAL A 58 -101.94 32.05 -65.44
CA VAL A 58 -101.81 31.59 -64.05
C VAL A 58 -103.19 31.26 -63.48
N LEU A 59 -103.39 29.99 -63.12
CA LEU A 59 -104.61 29.48 -62.50
C LEU A 59 -104.57 29.62 -60.98
N LEU A 60 -103.42 29.35 -60.35
CA LEU A 60 -103.29 29.34 -58.90
C LEU A 60 -101.83 29.57 -58.47
N ALA A 61 -101.62 30.30 -57.38
CA ALA A 61 -100.32 30.51 -56.74
C ALA A 61 -100.43 30.32 -55.23
N TYR A 62 -99.44 29.68 -54.61
CA TYR A 62 -99.38 29.48 -53.16
C TYR A 62 -97.93 29.47 -52.65
N PRO A 63 -97.56 30.32 -51.67
CA PRO A 63 -98.32 31.47 -51.17
C PRO A 63 -98.58 32.53 -52.26
N GLU A 64 -99.64 33.34 -52.10
CA GLU A 64 -99.92 34.47 -53.00
C GLU A 64 -98.85 35.55 -52.82
N THR A 65 -97.89 35.58 -53.73
CA THR A 65 -96.85 36.61 -53.80
C THR A 65 -96.95 37.35 -55.13
N ASP A 66 -97.19 38.67 -55.08
CA ASP A 66 -97.36 39.55 -56.25
C ASP A 66 -96.13 39.61 -57.16
N GLU A 67 -94.96 39.23 -56.65
CA GLU A 67 -93.66 39.43 -57.32
C GLU A 67 -93.41 38.49 -58.50
N LEU A 68 -94.04 37.32 -58.52
CA LEU A 68 -93.82 36.28 -59.54
C LEU A 68 -94.97 36.17 -60.55
N GLN A 69 -96.18 36.63 -60.20
CA GLN A 69 -97.31 36.70 -61.13
C GLN A 69 -97.01 37.59 -62.35
N ASN A 70 -96.30 38.70 -62.15
CA ASN A 70 -95.92 39.62 -63.23
C ASN A 70 -94.73 39.13 -64.08
N MET A 71 -93.88 38.24 -63.54
CA MET A 71 -92.71 37.70 -64.26
C MET A 71 -93.03 36.44 -65.09
N ILE A 72 -93.97 35.60 -64.64
CA ILE A 72 -94.38 34.39 -65.38
C ILE A 72 -94.97 34.77 -66.76
N GLN A 73 -95.55 35.97 -66.87
CA GLN A 73 -96.18 36.45 -68.10
C GLN A 73 -95.20 36.92 -69.20
N TYR A 74 -93.92 37.20 -68.87
CA TYR A 74 -92.97 37.78 -69.84
C TYR A 74 -91.75 36.91 -70.17
N ASP A 75 -91.16 36.18 -69.21
CA ASP A 75 -89.95 35.39 -69.45
C ASP A 75 -90.18 33.87 -69.47
N PHE A 76 -91.26 33.38 -68.86
CA PHE A 76 -91.55 31.95 -68.72
C PHE A 76 -92.26 31.33 -69.95
N LEU A 77 -92.84 32.17 -70.82
CA LEU A 77 -93.43 31.77 -72.12
C LEU A 77 -92.38 31.37 -73.18
N LYS A 78 -91.08 31.59 -72.93
CA LYS A 78 -89.99 31.18 -73.84
C LYS A 78 -89.45 29.78 -73.57
N TYR A 79 -89.87 29.12 -72.49
CA TYR A 79 -89.38 27.79 -72.12
C TYR A 79 -90.22 26.69 -72.80
N ASP A 80 -89.56 25.70 -73.40
CA ASP A 80 -90.23 24.61 -74.09
C ASP A 80 -90.70 23.55 -73.08
N PHE A 81 -92.01 23.49 -72.82
CA PHE A 81 -92.65 22.51 -71.93
C PHE A 81 -92.88 21.14 -72.61
N SER A 82 -92.07 20.78 -73.61
CA SER A 82 -92.14 19.49 -74.30
C SER A 82 -91.83 18.30 -73.40
N LYS A 83 -91.05 18.51 -72.32
CA LYS A 83 -90.77 17.50 -71.29
C LYS A 83 -91.85 17.48 -70.21
N HIS A 84 -92.26 16.28 -69.79
CA HIS A 84 -93.34 16.12 -68.80
C HIS A 84 -92.93 16.52 -67.37
N SER A 85 -91.63 16.57 -67.05
CA SER A 85 -91.09 17.15 -65.80
C SER A 85 -89.60 17.47 -65.89
N GLU A 86 -89.15 18.58 -65.31
CA GLU A 86 -87.73 18.96 -65.20
C GLU A 86 -87.48 19.82 -63.95
N SER A 87 -86.22 19.87 -63.50
CA SER A 87 -85.79 20.73 -62.40
C SER A 87 -84.47 21.40 -62.73
N PHE A 88 -84.35 22.69 -62.44
CA PHE A 88 -83.18 23.49 -62.79
C PHE A 88 -83.05 24.72 -61.88
N GLU A 89 -81.85 25.30 -61.87
CA GLU A 89 -81.60 26.55 -61.15
C GLU A 89 -81.94 27.75 -62.02
N TRP A 90 -82.65 28.72 -61.44
CA TRP A 90 -82.98 29.99 -62.06
C TRP A 90 -82.56 31.12 -61.12
N GLU A 91 -82.08 32.24 -61.67
CA GLU A 91 -81.80 33.44 -60.89
C GLU A 91 -82.92 34.47 -61.04
N ILE A 92 -83.65 34.73 -59.95
CA ILE A 92 -84.74 35.69 -59.89
C ILE A 92 -84.30 36.82 -58.95
N ASN A 93 -84.25 38.06 -59.43
CA ASN A 93 -83.89 39.26 -58.63
C ASN A 93 -82.65 39.06 -57.74
N ASN A 94 -81.54 38.57 -58.30
CA ASN A 94 -80.28 38.27 -57.57
C ASN A 94 -80.37 37.17 -56.50
N THR A 95 -81.46 36.40 -56.47
CA THR A 95 -81.58 35.19 -55.65
C THR A 95 -81.60 33.97 -56.55
N LYS A 96 -80.71 33.00 -56.26
CA LYS A 96 -80.74 31.70 -56.93
C LYS A 96 -81.88 30.89 -56.33
N VAL A 97 -82.79 30.47 -57.19
CA VAL A 97 -83.99 29.70 -56.85
C VAL A 97 -83.94 28.40 -57.63
N PHE A 98 -84.23 27.29 -56.96
CA PHE A 98 -84.37 25.99 -57.60
C PHE A 98 -85.82 25.82 -58.04
N ILE A 99 -86.06 25.64 -59.33
CA ILE A 99 -87.40 25.49 -59.92
C ILE A 99 -87.57 24.06 -60.39
N SER A 100 -88.69 23.43 -60.06
CA SER A 100 -89.12 22.15 -60.61
C SER A 100 -90.53 22.26 -61.14
N TYR A 101 -90.76 21.79 -62.37
CA TYR A 101 -92.09 21.78 -62.96
C TYR A 101 -92.51 20.38 -63.44
N ARG A 102 -93.82 20.17 -63.52
CA ARG A 102 -94.46 18.96 -64.05
C ARG A 102 -95.72 19.33 -64.82
N VAL A 103 -95.88 18.76 -66.01
CA VAL A 103 -97.07 18.96 -66.86
C VAL A 103 -98.06 17.81 -66.64
N SER A 104 -99.35 18.13 -66.46
CA SER A 104 -100.42 17.14 -66.32
C SER A 104 -100.90 16.61 -67.66
N ASP A 105 -100.85 15.29 -67.84
CA ASP A 105 -101.27 14.62 -69.07
C ASP A 105 -102.77 14.73 -69.37
N LYS A 106 -103.60 14.97 -68.35
CA LYS A 106 -105.07 15.00 -68.46
C LYS A 106 -105.64 16.40 -68.70
N THR A 107 -105.08 17.40 -68.02
CA THR A 107 -105.60 18.77 -68.04
C THR A 107 -104.70 19.72 -68.85
N GLY A 108 -103.45 19.32 -69.10
CA GLY A 108 -102.44 20.20 -69.69
C GLY A 108 -101.88 21.26 -68.73
N TRP A 109 -102.29 21.26 -67.45
CA TRP A 109 -101.80 22.21 -66.45
C TRP A 109 -100.33 21.96 -66.10
N VAL A 110 -99.57 23.03 -65.93
CA VAL A 110 -98.17 22.98 -65.48
C VAL A 110 -98.14 23.32 -64.00
N TYR A 111 -97.63 22.39 -63.20
CA TYR A 111 -97.37 22.57 -61.78
C TYR A 111 -95.90 22.93 -61.61
N LEU A 112 -95.61 24.06 -61.00
CA LEU A 112 -94.26 24.55 -60.79
C LEU A 112 -94.04 24.80 -59.30
N ILE A 113 -92.90 24.36 -58.77
CA ILE A 113 -92.45 24.62 -57.41
C ILE A 113 -91.11 25.34 -57.50
N SER A 114 -90.96 26.43 -56.77
CA SER A 114 -89.71 27.19 -56.67
C SER A 114 -89.26 27.31 -55.21
N VAL A 115 -87.99 27.00 -54.92
CA VAL A 115 -87.40 27.05 -53.56
C VAL A 115 -86.09 27.87 -53.57
N PRO A 116 -85.93 28.90 -52.72
CA PRO A 116 -84.69 29.69 -52.65
C PRO A 116 -83.48 28.86 -52.16
N LEU A 117 -82.34 28.94 -52.86
CA LEU A 117 -81.13 28.17 -52.53
C LEU A 117 -80.48 28.62 -51.20
N ASN A 118 -80.60 29.90 -50.85
CA ASN A 118 -80.03 30.44 -49.61
C ASN A 118 -80.64 29.80 -48.36
N ASP A 119 -81.91 29.41 -48.41
CA ASP A 119 -82.58 28.76 -47.28
C ASP A 119 -82.09 27.32 -47.08
N LEU A 120 -81.77 26.60 -48.17
CA LEU A 120 -81.11 25.30 -48.10
C LEU A 120 -79.69 25.41 -47.51
N LEU A 121 -78.94 26.45 -47.87
CA LEU A 121 -77.57 26.64 -47.40
C LEU A 121 -77.51 27.16 -45.96
N ASN A 122 -78.46 28.00 -45.52
CA ASN A 122 -78.49 28.53 -44.16
C ASN A 122 -78.63 27.44 -43.09
N GLN A 123 -79.33 26.34 -43.39
CA GLN A 123 -79.40 25.18 -42.49
C GLN A 123 -78.01 24.54 -42.25
N THR A 124 -77.10 24.63 -43.22
CA THR A 124 -75.73 24.08 -43.10
C THR A 124 -74.76 25.03 -42.38
N LYS A 125 -75.01 26.34 -42.40
CA LYS A 125 -74.12 27.37 -41.84
C LYS A 125 -73.94 27.25 -40.32
N ASN A 126 -74.99 26.88 -39.59
CA ASN A 126 -74.91 26.69 -38.14
C ASN A 126 -73.98 25.54 -37.75
N ILE A 127 -73.99 24.44 -38.50
CA ILE A 127 -73.12 23.28 -38.27
C ILE A 127 -71.64 23.68 -38.47
N MET A 128 -71.35 24.41 -39.54
CA MET A 128 -69.99 24.89 -39.83
C MET A 128 -69.45 25.78 -38.71
N ASN A 129 -70.26 26.70 -38.17
CA ASN A 129 -69.83 27.57 -37.08
C ASN A 129 -69.51 26.78 -35.79
N THR A 130 -70.30 25.76 -35.46
CA THR A 130 -70.03 24.91 -34.29
C THR A 130 -68.72 24.13 -34.43
N ILE A 131 -68.43 23.60 -35.63
CA ILE A 131 -67.18 22.87 -35.88
C ILE A 131 -65.97 23.81 -35.75
N VAL A 132 -66.03 25.01 -36.32
CA VAL A 132 -64.93 25.99 -36.25
C VAL A 132 -64.68 26.42 -34.81
N LEU A 133 -65.73 26.69 -34.03
CA LEU A 133 -65.59 27.06 -32.62
C LEU A 133 -64.88 25.95 -31.81
N ASN A 134 -65.27 24.69 -32.03
CA ASN A 134 -64.63 23.56 -31.36
C ASN A 134 -63.15 23.42 -31.73
N LEU A 135 -62.79 23.60 -33.01
CA LEU A 135 -61.38 23.57 -33.43
C LEU A 135 -60.53 24.65 -32.76
N ILE A 136 -61.08 25.86 -32.60
CA ILE A 136 -60.39 26.96 -31.89
C ILE A 136 -60.17 26.60 -30.41
N ILE A 137 -61.17 25.99 -29.76
CA ILE A 137 -61.06 25.55 -28.37
C ILE A 137 -60.00 24.45 -28.23
N PHE A 138 -59.99 23.44 -29.09
CA PHE A 138 -58.97 22.38 -29.07
C PHE A 138 -57.56 22.94 -29.29
N TYR A 139 -57.39 23.86 -30.24
CA TYR A 139 -56.10 24.49 -30.48
C TYR A 139 -55.61 25.28 -29.26
N SER A 140 -56.49 26.03 -28.59
CA SER A 140 -56.13 26.78 -27.38
C SER A 140 -55.72 25.86 -26.23
N ILE A 141 -56.39 24.72 -26.07
CA ILE A 141 -56.04 23.70 -25.07
C ILE A 141 -54.64 23.13 -25.34
N ILE A 142 -54.34 22.76 -26.60
CA ILE A 142 -53.03 22.21 -26.98
C ILE A 142 -51.91 23.22 -26.69
N VAL A 143 -52.10 24.49 -27.07
CA VAL A 143 -51.12 25.56 -26.82
C VAL A 143 -50.92 25.76 -25.31
N THR A 144 -52.00 25.70 -24.53
CA THR A 144 -51.94 25.85 -23.07
C THR A 144 -51.17 24.69 -22.43
N ILE A 145 -51.47 23.45 -22.82
CA ILE A 145 -50.75 22.25 -22.35
C ILE A 145 -49.27 22.33 -22.74
N ALA A 146 -48.95 22.73 -23.97
CA ALA A 146 -47.58 22.89 -24.43
C ALA A 146 -46.83 23.95 -23.60
N TYR A 147 -47.45 25.11 -23.35
CA TYR A 147 -46.89 26.17 -22.51
C TYR A 147 -46.62 25.69 -21.08
N PHE A 148 -47.60 25.02 -20.46
CA PHE A 148 -47.45 24.47 -19.11
C PHE A 148 -46.40 23.36 -19.05
N SER A 149 -46.35 22.45 -20.01
CA SER A 149 -45.33 21.38 -20.10
C SER A 149 -43.91 21.96 -20.19
N ILE A 150 -43.71 22.98 -21.05
CA ILE A 150 -42.42 23.67 -21.17
C ILE A 150 -42.03 24.32 -19.85
N LYS A 151 -42.96 24.98 -19.15
CA LYS A 151 -42.65 25.65 -17.87
C LYS A 151 -42.42 24.65 -16.73
N TYR A 152 -43.29 23.66 -16.61
CA TYR A 152 -43.28 22.68 -15.52
C TYR A 152 -42.11 21.70 -15.63
N ASN A 153 -41.83 21.19 -16.83
CA ASN A 153 -40.77 20.19 -17.04
C ASN A 153 -39.36 20.82 -17.11
N ARG A 154 -39.23 22.12 -17.40
CA ARG A 154 -37.91 22.81 -17.38
C ARG A 154 -37.40 23.11 -15.97
N HIS A 155 -38.28 23.39 -15.02
CA HIS A 155 -37.89 23.77 -13.66
C HIS A 155 -37.09 22.69 -12.90
N PRO A 156 -37.48 21.40 -12.90
CA PRO A 156 -36.71 20.37 -12.20
C PRO A 156 -35.33 20.16 -12.84
N LEU A 157 -35.23 20.19 -14.17
CA LEU A 157 -33.95 20.05 -14.87
C LEU A 157 -32.96 21.17 -14.55
N VAL A 158 -33.45 22.43 -14.51
CA VAL A 158 -32.60 23.58 -14.17
C VAL A 158 -32.18 23.54 -12.70
N ASN A 159 -33.03 23.07 -11.80
CA ASN A 159 -32.69 22.94 -10.39
C ASN A 159 -31.60 21.89 -10.15
N ILE A 160 -31.65 20.74 -10.83
CA ILE A 160 -30.61 19.69 -10.75
C ILE A 160 -29.27 20.22 -11.28
N VAL A 161 -29.28 20.99 -12.37
CA VAL A 161 -28.07 21.62 -12.91
C VAL A 161 -27.51 22.68 -11.95
N LYS A 162 -28.37 23.42 -11.24
CA LYS A 162 -27.94 24.43 -10.25
C LYS A 162 -27.38 23.82 -8.96
N THR A 163 -27.76 22.60 -8.61
CA THR A 163 -27.18 21.88 -7.47
C THR A 163 -25.79 21.29 -7.76
N LEU A 164 -25.38 21.24 -9.04
CA LEU A 164 -24.03 20.81 -9.41
C LEU A 164 -23.01 21.95 -9.19
N PRO A 165 -21.77 21.62 -8.77
CA PRO A 165 -20.74 22.62 -8.54
C PRO A 165 -20.44 23.42 -9.82
N THR A 166 -20.54 24.74 -9.72
CA THR A 166 -20.42 25.71 -10.84
C THR A 166 -19.09 25.66 -11.60
N LYS A 167 -18.06 25.03 -11.02
CA LYS A 167 -16.76 24.79 -11.68
C LYS A 167 -16.82 23.74 -12.79
N MET A 168 -17.73 22.76 -12.69
CA MET A 168 -17.86 21.67 -13.67
C MET A 168 -18.88 21.99 -14.77
N VAL A 169 -19.79 22.92 -14.52
CA VAL A 169 -20.92 23.18 -15.43
C VAL A 169 -21.07 24.68 -15.70
N SER A 170 -20.69 25.13 -16.90
CA SER A 170 -21.01 26.47 -17.37
C SER A 170 -22.50 26.53 -17.76
N PRO A 171 -23.33 27.41 -17.15
CA PRO A 171 -24.76 27.50 -17.46
C PRO A 171 -25.04 27.72 -18.96
N GLU A 172 -24.14 28.43 -19.65
CA GLU A 172 -24.23 28.72 -21.08
C GLU A 172 -24.04 27.48 -21.98
N LYS A 173 -23.18 26.52 -21.58
CA LYS A 173 -22.93 25.30 -22.36
C LYS A 173 -24.09 24.32 -22.25
N VAL A 174 -24.73 24.24 -21.07
CA VAL A 174 -25.94 23.43 -20.86
C VAL A 174 -27.12 23.99 -21.65
N MET A 175 -27.25 25.33 -21.73
CA MET A 175 -28.28 25.97 -22.57
C MET A 175 -28.11 25.70 -24.08
N ARG A 176 -26.87 25.54 -24.57
CA ARG A 176 -26.60 25.27 -26.00
C ARG A 176 -26.69 23.79 -26.39
N LYS A 177 -26.21 22.86 -25.56
CA LYS A 177 -26.08 21.44 -25.92
C LYS A 177 -27.16 20.52 -25.33
N GLY A 178 -27.97 21.01 -24.38
CA GLY A 178 -29.10 20.24 -23.84
C GLY A 178 -28.69 18.98 -23.06
N ILE A 179 -29.50 17.92 -23.16
CA ILE A 179 -29.40 16.68 -22.36
C ILE A 179 -28.09 15.92 -22.58
N SER A 180 -27.50 15.98 -23.79
CA SER A 180 -26.26 15.27 -24.09
C SER A 180 -25.07 15.77 -23.27
N HIS A 181 -25.00 17.06 -22.96
CA HIS A 181 -23.95 17.62 -22.11
C HIS A 181 -24.11 17.21 -20.65
N ILE A 182 -25.36 17.07 -20.18
CA ILE A 182 -25.64 16.53 -18.83
C ILE A 182 -25.16 15.09 -18.74
N SER A 183 -25.42 14.26 -19.75
CA SER A 183 -24.92 12.88 -19.78
C SER A 183 -23.39 12.84 -19.71
N THR A 184 -22.69 13.70 -20.44
CA THR A 184 -21.21 13.78 -20.40
C THR A 184 -20.70 14.21 -19.03
N VAL A 185 -21.31 15.22 -18.41
CA VAL A 185 -20.94 15.68 -17.06
C VAL A 185 -21.21 14.60 -16.03
N VAL A 186 -22.32 13.87 -16.12
CA VAL A 186 -22.62 12.75 -15.21
C VAL A 186 -21.60 11.63 -15.37
N THR A 187 -21.23 11.26 -16.60
CA THR A 187 -20.17 10.26 -16.81
C THR A 187 -18.81 10.74 -16.31
N GLU A 188 -18.51 12.04 -16.43
CA GLU A 188 -17.28 12.65 -15.89
C GLU A 188 -17.29 12.64 -14.36
N ILE A 189 -18.41 12.95 -13.71
CA ILE A 189 -18.56 12.86 -12.24
C ILE A 189 -18.42 11.42 -11.76
N VAL A 190 -19.03 10.44 -12.44
CA VAL A 190 -18.88 9.03 -12.06
C VAL A 190 -17.42 8.59 -12.17
N SER A 191 -16.75 8.95 -13.26
CA SER A 191 -15.33 8.69 -13.43
C SER A 191 -14.47 9.41 -12.39
N ASP A 192 -14.81 10.65 -12.02
CA ASP A 192 -14.11 11.41 -10.99
C ASP A 192 -14.32 10.80 -9.60
N ILE A 193 -15.51 10.28 -9.30
CA ILE A 193 -15.80 9.57 -8.06
C ILE A 193 -14.95 8.29 -7.99
N GLU A 194 -14.94 7.48 -9.05
CA GLU A 194 -14.10 6.27 -9.12
C GLU A 194 -12.62 6.61 -8.93
N GLN A 195 -12.12 7.65 -9.60
CA GLN A 195 -10.73 8.11 -9.43
C GLN A 195 -10.45 8.67 -8.03
N LEU A 196 -11.40 9.35 -7.41
CA LEU A 196 -11.25 9.85 -6.04
C LEU A 196 -11.23 8.70 -5.05
N GLU A 197 -12.08 7.69 -5.21
CA GLU A 197 -12.06 6.47 -4.40
C GLU A 197 -10.73 5.73 -4.53
N GLU A 198 -10.21 5.61 -5.75
CA GLU A 198 -8.88 5.02 -6.02
C GLU A 198 -7.76 5.83 -5.36
N ARG A 199 -7.75 7.17 -5.52
CA ARG A 199 -6.76 8.04 -4.85
C ARG A 199 -6.85 8.00 -3.33
N VAL A 200 -8.06 7.91 -2.76
CA VAL A 200 -8.26 7.78 -1.31
C VAL A 200 -7.74 6.42 -0.84
N LYS A 201 -7.98 5.33 -1.59
CA LYS A 201 -7.43 3.99 -1.31
C LYS A 201 -5.90 4.01 -1.38
N GLU A 202 -5.31 4.64 -2.39
CA GLU A 202 -3.86 4.81 -2.52
C GLU A 202 -3.26 5.62 -1.37
N GLN A 203 -3.84 6.77 -1.02
CA GLN A 203 -3.38 7.59 0.10
C GLN A 203 -3.46 6.84 1.43
N ARG A 204 -4.53 6.05 1.64
CA ARG A 204 -4.68 5.20 2.82
C ARG A 204 -3.57 4.15 2.90
N ASN A 205 -3.28 3.46 1.80
CA ASN A 205 -2.22 2.46 1.72
C ASN A 205 -0.83 3.06 1.97
N LEU A 206 -0.55 4.25 1.40
CA LEU A 206 0.70 4.96 1.66
C LEU A 206 0.86 5.32 3.14
N LEU A 207 -0.21 5.81 3.77
CA LEU A 207 -0.19 6.17 5.19
C LEU A 207 -0.02 4.93 6.07
N GLN A 208 -0.64 3.79 5.73
CA GLN A 208 -0.41 2.51 6.39
C GLN A 208 1.05 2.07 6.28
N ASN A 209 1.66 2.20 5.10
CA ASN A 209 3.07 1.86 4.88
C ASN A 209 4.01 2.73 5.70
N ILE A 210 3.73 4.04 5.80
CA ILE A 210 4.54 4.96 6.61
C ILE A 210 4.47 4.58 8.09
N ILE A 211 3.27 4.32 8.62
CA ILE A 211 3.13 3.93 10.03
C ILE A 211 3.82 2.60 10.28
N LEU A 212 3.61 1.61 9.41
CA LEU A 212 4.22 0.30 9.58
C LEU A 212 5.74 0.36 9.48
N PHE A 213 6.28 1.12 8.51
CA PHE A 213 7.72 1.34 8.39
C PHE A 213 8.27 1.99 9.65
N GLY A 214 7.62 3.04 10.16
CA GLY A 214 8.04 3.72 11.39
C GLY A 214 7.93 2.84 12.65
N LEU A 215 6.96 1.93 12.70
CA LEU A 215 6.84 0.91 13.76
C LEU A 215 7.89 -0.20 13.63
N GLU A 216 8.29 -0.57 12.40
CA GLU A 216 9.32 -1.58 12.15
C GLU A 216 10.73 -1.03 12.42
N SER A 217 11.02 0.21 12.01
CA SER A 217 12.31 0.86 12.18
C SER A 217 12.53 1.46 13.56
N GLY A 218 11.44 1.68 14.32
CA GLY A 218 11.48 2.37 15.61
C GLY A 218 11.72 3.88 15.48
N GLU A 219 11.53 4.48 14.30
CA GLU A 219 11.69 5.93 14.09
C GLU A 219 10.61 6.79 14.77
N ILE A 220 9.45 6.18 15.07
CA ILE A 220 8.35 6.88 15.74
C ILE A 220 8.64 6.92 17.24
N ASN A 221 9.18 8.05 17.71
CA ASN A 221 9.56 8.23 19.11
C ASN A 221 8.43 8.83 19.98
N ASN A 222 7.30 9.23 19.39
CA ASN A 222 6.21 9.92 20.07
C ASN A 222 4.85 9.27 19.82
N GLU A 223 4.25 8.74 20.90
CA GLU A 223 2.95 8.06 20.85
C GLU A 223 1.81 8.97 20.37
N ASN A 224 1.87 10.27 20.64
CA ASN A 224 0.84 11.22 20.19
C ASN A 224 0.84 11.36 18.66
N VAL A 225 2.02 11.34 18.04
CA VAL A 225 2.17 11.39 16.58
C VAL A 225 1.62 10.09 15.96
N LEU A 226 1.93 8.95 16.57
CA LEU A 226 1.39 7.65 16.15
C LEU A 226 -0.16 7.63 16.24
N ARG A 227 -0.73 8.12 17.33
CA ARG A 227 -2.19 8.20 17.53
C ARG A 227 -2.86 9.14 16.53
N GLN A 228 -2.22 10.27 16.19
CA GLN A 228 -2.73 11.17 15.15
C GLN A 228 -2.74 10.48 13.78
N LEU A 229 -1.63 9.85 13.38
CA LEU A 229 -1.55 9.13 12.11
C LEU A 229 -2.56 7.97 12.04
N ALA A 230 -2.74 7.23 13.12
CA ALA A 230 -3.72 6.15 13.20
C ALA A 230 -5.17 6.65 13.16
N SER A 231 -5.47 7.79 13.80
CA SER A 231 -6.81 8.40 13.76
C SER A 231 -7.23 8.79 12.34
N ASN A 232 -6.29 9.25 11.51
CA ASN A 232 -6.55 9.54 10.09
C ASN A 232 -6.91 8.29 9.27
N LEU A 233 -6.51 7.10 9.72
CA LEU A 233 -6.88 5.81 9.13
C LEU A 233 -8.16 5.20 9.73
N GLY A 234 -8.70 5.80 10.80
CA GLY A 234 -9.79 5.23 11.59
C GLY A 234 -9.37 4.04 12.45
N VAL A 235 -8.08 3.90 12.76
CA VAL A 235 -7.51 2.78 13.51
C VAL A 235 -7.24 3.19 14.95
N SER A 236 -7.48 2.29 15.91
CA SER A 236 -7.21 2.55 17.33
C SER A 236 -6.42 1.42 17.98
N PHE A 237 -5.35 1.79 18.68
CA PHE A 237 -4.45 0.87 19.37
C PHE A 237 -4.91 0.64 20.82
N ASN A 238 -6.00 -0.10 20.99
CA ASN A 238 -6.64 -0.33 22.30
C ASN A 238 -6.43 -1.76 22.83
N GLY A 239 -5.40 -2.46 22.34
CA GLY A 239 -5.12 -3.84 22.72
C GLY A 239 -4.32 -3.97 24.01
N LYS A 240 -4.34 -5.17 24.59
CA LYS A 240 -3.53 -5.51 25.77
C LYS A 240 -2.08 -5.81 25.40
N HIS A 241 -1.89 -6.52 24.29
CA HIS A 241 -0.58 -6.85 23.74
C HIS A 241 -0.55 -6.63 22.24
N PHE A 242 0.62 -6.24 21.75
CA PHE A 242 0.92 -5.99 20.36
C PHE A 242 2.05 -6.92 19.91
N ARG A 243 1.99 -7.40 18.67
CA ARG A 243 3.05 -8.22 18.07
C ARG A 243 3.28 -7.81 16.63
N GLY A 244 4.55 -7.71 16.25
CA GLY A 244 4.96 -7.65 14.85
C GLY A 244 4.87 -9.04 14.21
N VAL A 245 4.25 -9.10 13.03
CA VAL A 245 4.02 -10.35 12.31
C VAL A 245 4.46 -10.22 10.86
N TYR A 246 5.18 -11.23 10.38
CA TYR A 246 5.48 -11.39 8.96
C TYR A 246 4.81 -12.65 8.44
N LEU A 247 4.06 -12.51 7.35
CA LEU A 247 3.45 -13.62 6.62
C LEU A 247 4.19 -13.78 5.31
N MET A 248 4.86 -14.92 5.15
CA MET A 248 5.57 -15.28 3.92
C MET A 248 4.74 -16.32 3.17
N ILE A 249 4.37 -16.00 1.94
CA ILE A 249 3.75 -16.92 1.00
C ILE A 249 4.88 -17.63 0.25
N ARG A 250 4.82 -18.96 0.17
CA ARG A 250 5.76 -19.73 -0.64
C ARG A 250 5.17 -19.94 -2.03
N ASP A 251 5.95 -19.60 -3.05
CA ASP A 251 5.65 -19.99 -4.41
C ASP A 251 5.80 -21.52 -4.51
N ASN A 252 4.69 -22.21 -4.73
CA ASN A 252 4.73 -23.64 -5.04
C ASN A 252 5.00 -23.78 -6.55
N PRO A 253 6.15 -24.34 -6.97
CA PRO A 253 6.52 -24.41 -8.39
C PRO A 253 5.55 -25.27 -9.23
N GLU A 254 4.74 -26.15 -8.62
CA GLU A 254 3.80 -27.01 -9.35
C GLU A 254 2.44 -26.35 -9.67
N THR A 255 2.08 -25.25 -9.00
CA THR A 255 0.79 -24.56 -9.20
C THR A 255 0.90 -23.22 -9.93
N CYS A 256 2.12 -22.71 -10.14
CA CYS A 256 2.35 -21.41 -10.77
C CYS A 256 2.49 -21.55 -12.29
N SER A 257 1.36 -21.47 -13.01
CA SER A 257 1.40 -21.08 -14.42
C SER A 257 1.96 -19.64 -14.53
N PRO A 258 2.96 -19.37 -15.39
CA PRO A 258 3.58 -18.06 -15.51
C PRO A 258 2.59 -17.09 -16.18
N GLY A 259 1.76 -16.42 -15.38
CA GLY A 259 0.76 -15.47 -15.86
C GLY A 259 -0.25 -14.96 -14.83
N ASN A 260 -0.52 -15.71 -13.75
CA ASN A 260 -1.64 -15.41 -12.81
C ASN A 260 -1.21 -14.85 -11.44
N THR A 261 0.07 -14.54 -11.23
CA THR A 261 0.57 -14.01 -9.95
C THR A 261 -0.02 -12.67 -9.45
N PRO A 262 -0.60 -11.76 -10.26
CA PRO A 262 -1.14 -10.51 -9.71
C PRO A 262 -2.55 -10.65 -9.08
N THR A 263 -3.30 -11.72 -9.33
CA THR A 263 -4.72 -11.79 -8.94
C THR A 263 -4.91 -12.00 -7.44
N TYR A 264 -4.12 -12.88 -6.81
CA TYR A 264 -4.31 -13.21 -5.38
C TYR A 264 -3.69 -12.18 -4.43
N HIS A 265 -2.71 -11.40 -4.89
CA HIS A 265 -2.01 -10.43 -4.03
C HIS A 265 -2.95 -9.37 -3.47
N HIS A 266 -3.74 -8.74 -4.35
CA HIS A 266 -4.74 -7.75 -3.95
C HIS A 266 -5.85 -8.37 -3.09
N GLU A 267 -6.32 -9.57 -3.42
CA GLU A 267 -7.35 -10.25 -2.65
C GLU A 267 -6.89 -10.63 -1.23
N ILE A 268 -5.64 -11.05 -1.07
CA ILE A 268 -5.05 -11.35 0.24
C ILE A 268 -4.87 -10.07 1.04
N PHE A 269 -4.38 -8.99 0.40
CA PHE A 269 -4.24 -7.70 1.07
C PHE A 269 -5.58 -7.16 1.56
N ASP A 270 -6.62 -7.19 0.72
CA ASP A 270 -7.97 -6.75 1.07
C ASP A 270 -8.59 -7.66 2.16
N PHE A 271 -8.34 -8.97 2.12
CA PHE A 271 -8.77 -9.91 3.16
C PHE A 271 -8.12 -9.60 4.52
N LEU A 272 -6.80 -9.46 4.56
CA LEU A 272 -6.06 -9.14 5.78
C LEU A 272 -6.48 -7.76 6.34
N SER A 273 -6.71 -6.79 5.45
CA SER A 273 -7.14 -5.44 5.81
C SER A 273 -8.61 -5.36 6.26
N SER A 274 -9.41 -6.40 6.02
CA SER A 274 -10.82 -6.44 6.45
C SER A 274 -10.96 -6.69 7.96
N ASP A 275 -10.01 -7.41 8.57
CA ASP A 275 -9.99 -7.68 10.02
C ASP A 275 -9.20 -6.61 10.79
N ASN A 276 -9.71 -5.38 10.77
CA ASN A 276 -9.13 -4.24 11.50
C ASN A 276 -9.09 -4.44 13.03
N LYS A 277 -9.77 -5.47 13.56
CA LYS A 277 -9.82 -5.74 15.00
C LYS A 277 -8.53 -6.42 15.47
N HIS A 278 -8.08 -7.44 14.74
CA HIS A 278 -6.84 -8.16 15.07
C HIS A 278 -5.63 -7.61 14.30
N PHE A 279 -5.85 -7.12 13.08
CA PHE A 279 -4.81 -6.60 12.18
C PHE A 279 -5.06 -5.12 11.85
N PRO A 280 -4.85 -4.20 12.82
CA PRO A 280 -5.07 -2.77 12.63
C PRO A 280 -4.26 -2.16 11.48
N ILE A 281 -3.10 -2.72 11.15
CA ILE A 281 -2.23 -2.26 10.06
C ILE A 281 -1.67 -3.46 9.31
N VAL A 282 -1.80 -3.43 7.99
CA VAL A 282 -1.28 -4.43 7.06
C VAL A 282 -0.58 -3.69 5.92
N SER A 283 0.57 -4.20 5.50
CA SER A 283 1.30 -3.75 4.32
C SER A 283 1.84 -4.95 3.55
N SER A 284 2.06 -4.76 2.26
CA SER A 284 2.83 -5.68 1.44
C SER A 284 4.18 -5.06 1.11
N LYS A 285 5.29 -5.74 1.45
CA LYS A 285 6.64 -5.29 1.08
C LYS A 285 7.10 -5.84 -0.26
N GLU A 286 6.83 -7.12 -0.50
CA GLU A 286 7.19 -7.84 -1.72
C GLU A 286 5.99 -8.67 -2.19
N LYS A 287 6.05 -9.26 -3.38
CA LYS A 287 4.94 -10.09 -3.91
C LYS A 287 4.52 -11.22 -2.97
N ASN A 288 5.44 -11.72 -2.15
CA ASN A 288 5.25 -12.90 -1.32
C ASN A 288 5.42 -12.62 0.18
N LEU A 289 5.57 -11.36 0.60
CA LEU A 289 5.82 -10.99 1.99
C LEU A 289 4.88 -9.87 2.45
N PHE A 290 3.99 -10.24 3.37
CA PHE A 290 3.08 -9.33 4.05
C PHE A 290 3.59 -9.05 5.46
N VAL A 291 3.47 -7.80 5.88
CA VAL A 291 3.88 -7.33 7.20
C VAL A 291 2.64 -6.77 7.87
N MET A 292 2.37 -7.19 9.09
CA MET A 292 1.17 -6.78 9.81
C MET A 292 1.44 -6.57 11.30
N LEU A 293 0.71 -5.63 11.87
CA LEU A 293 0.64 -5.43 13.31
C LEU A 293 -0.52 -6.27 13.85
N TYR A 294 -0.23 -7.21 14.75
CA TYR A 294 -1.26 -7.92 15.50
C TYR A 294 -1.55 -7.21 16.82
N GLN A 295 -2.82 -7.07 17.14
CA GLN A 295 -3.30 -6.51 18.40
C GLN A 295 -4.26 -7.49 19.09
N GLN A 296 -3.94 -7.85 20.33
CA GLN A 296 -4.80 -8.71 21.15
C GLN A 296 -5.88 -7.87 21.85
N SER A 297 -7.14 -8.30 21.77
CA SER A 297 -8.24 -7.61 22.46
C SER A 297 -8.15 -7.78 23.98
N LEU A 298 -8.61 -6.78 24.74
CA LEU A 298 -8.62 -6.78 26.22
C LEU A 298 -9.40 -7.96 26.84
N LYS A 299 -10.29 -8.61 26.08
CA LYS A 299 -11.15 -9.73 26.53
C LYS A 299 -10.62 -11.11 26.15
N GLU A 300 -9.51 -11.21 25.43
CA GLU A 300 -8.98 -12.49 24.92
C GLU A 300 -7.94 -13.08 25.89
N ASN A 301 -8.03 -14.39 26.14
CA ASN A 301 -7.03 -15.16 26.92
C ASN A 301 -5.68 -15.25 26.19
N GLU A 302 -4.61 -15.64 26.90
CA GLU A 302 -3.27 -15.76 26.29
C GLU A 302 -3.20 -16.79 25.15
N ASP A 303 -3.99 -17.86 25.16
CA ASP A 303 -3.96 -18.88 24.09
C ASP A 303 -4.81 -18.52 22.86
N THR A 304 -5.60 -17.43 22.92
CA THR A 304 -6.59 -17.11 21.87
C THR A 304 -5.95 -16.61 20.56
N TYR A 305 -4.74 -16.04 20.60
CA TYR A 305 -4.06 -15.55 19.38
C TYR A 305 -3.69 -16.70 18.42
N LEU A 306 -3.36 -17.88 18.96
CA LEU A 306 -3.03 -19.05 18.14
C LEU A 306 -4.21 -19.47 17.25
N ASN A 307 -5.45 -19.29 17.73
CA ASN A 307 -6.64 -19.59 16.94
C ASN A 307 -6.83 -18.59 15.79
N VAL A 308 -6.49 -17.31 16.00
CA VAL A 308 -6.54 -16.28 14.95
C VAL A 308 -5.57 -16.65 13.81
N PHE A 309 -4.31 -16.94 14.14
CA PHE A 309 -3.31 -17.32 13.12
C PHE A 309 -3.59 -18.69 12.49
N ARG A 310 -4.14 -19.65 13.24
CA ARG A 310 -4.56 -20.94 12.68
C ARG A 310 -5.71 -20.77 11.69
N ASN A 311 -6.70 -19.93 12.01
CA ASN A 311 -7.80 -19.62 11.09
C ASN A 311 -7.27 -18.91 9.84
N LEU A 312 -6.38 -17.93 10.00
CA LEU A 312 -5.73 -17.23 8.89
C LEU A 312 -4.98 -18.22 7.97
N TYR A 313 -4.18 -19.12 8.54
CA TYR A 313 -3.50 -20.17 7.78
C TYR A 313 -4.47 -21.10 7.05
N GLN A 314 -5.54 -21.54 7.70
CA GLN A 314 -6.57 -22.40 7.09
C GLN A 314 -7.29 -21.70 5.93
N ILE A 315 -7.58 -20.40 6.05
CA ILE A 315 -8.21 -19.64 4.97
C ILE A 315 -7.25 -19.49 3.80
N LEU A 316 -5.97 -19.17 4.05
CA LEU A 316 -4.95 -19.09 3.00
C LEU A 316 -4.77 -20.41 2.27
N SER A 317 -4.76 -21.53 3.00
CA SER A 317 -4.64 -22.87 2.41
C SER A 317 -5.91 -23.31 1.67
N ASN A 318 -7.09 -23.20 2.28
CA ASN A 318 -8.34 -23.73 1.70
C ASN A 318 -8.91 -22.85 0.58
N LYS A 319 -8.84 -21.52 0.73
CA LYS A 319 -9.44 -20.58 -0.24
C LYS A 319 -8.49 -20.28 -1.40
N PHE A 320 -7.19 -20.15 -1.11
CA PHE A 320 -6.20 -19.72 -2.09
C PHE A 320 -5.25 -20.85 -2.53
N GLY A 321 -5.23 -22.00 -1.85
CA GLY A 321 -4.33 -23.11 -2.19
C GLY A 321 -2.86 -22.82 -1.89
N LEU A 322 -2.57 -21.82 -1.06
CA LEU A 322 -1.21 -21.32 -0.83
C LEU A 322 -0.59 -21.93 0.42
N GLU A 323 0.68 -22.32 0.31
CA GLU A 323 1.50 -22.61 1.49
C GLU A 323 2.06 -21.30 2.04
N SER A 324 1.81 -21.04 3.32
CA SER A 324 2.29 -19.83 3.99
C SER A 324 2.92 -20.14 5.34
N VAL A 325 3.92 -19.35 5.73
CA VAL A 325 4.55 -19.42 7.06
C VAL A 325 4.34 -18.08 7.76
N ILE A 326 3.86 -18.13 9.00
CA ILE A 326 3.62 -16.97 9.84
C ILE A 326 4.74 -16.88 10.88
N TYR A 327 5.45 -15.76 10.89
CA TYR A 327 6.52 -15.45 11.83
C TYR A 327 6.02 -14.41 12.84
N LEU A 328 6.05 -14.78 14.12
CA LEU A 328 5.56 -13.98 15.24
C LEU A 328 6.72 -13.49 16.11
N GLY A 329 6.74 -12.18 16.38
CA GLY A 329 7.57 -11.63 17.44
C GLY A 329 6.98 -11.83 18.84
N TYR A 330 7.74 -11.41 19.84
CA TYR A 330 7.31 -11.47 21.24
C TYR A 330 6.18 -10.48 21.54
N PRO A 331 5.34 -10.74 22.56
CA PRO A 331 4.27 -9.82 22.94
C PRO A 331 4.85 -8.55 23.60
N CYS A 332 4.40 -7.39 23.14
CA CYS A 332 4.71 -6.09 23.75
C CYS A 332 3.45 -5.49 24.38
N GLU A 333 3.55 -4.94 25.59
CA GLU A 333 2.41 -4.26 26.24
C GLU A 333 2.12 -2.88 25.62
N ASN A 334 3.15 -2.22 25.08
CA ASN A 334 3.05 -0.91 24.44
C ASN A 334 3.34 -1.00 22.95
N VAL A 335 2.50 -0.36 22.13
CA VAL A 335 2.68 -0.23 20.67
C VAL A 335 4.02 0.40 20.30
N MET A 336 4.57 1.27 21.15
CA MET A 336 5.86 1.92 20.92
C MET A 336 7.05 0.95 20.96
N ASN A 337 6.92 -0.17 21.68
CA ASN A 337 7.96 -1.20 21.78
C ASN A 337 7.79 -2.31 20.73
N VAL A 338 6.89 -2.13 19.76
CA VAL A 338 6.61 -3.15 18.75
C VAL A 338 7.74 -3.32 17.75
N TYR A 339 8.59 -2.30 17.55
CA TYR A 339 9.79 -2.39 16.69
C TYR A 339 10.66 -3.60 17.04
N GLU A 340 10.78 -3.84 18.34
CA GLU A 340 11.52 -4.90 18.98
C GLU A 340 10.90 -6.28 18.66
N SER A 341 9.57 -6.36 18.65
CA SER A 341 8.82 -7.52 18.17
C SER A 341 8.96 -7.74 16.65
N PHE A 342 8.99 -6.69 15.83
CA PHE A 342 9.20 -6.83 14.38
C PHE A 342 10.61 -7.35 14.08
N GLU A 343 11.63 -6.81 14.73
CA GLU A 343 13.01 -7.29 14.62
C GLU A 343 13.12 -8.76 15.02
N ALA A 344 12.47 -9.18 16.12
CA ALA A 344 12.43 -10.59 16.51
C ALA A 344 11.78 -11.49 15.44
N ALA A 345 10.65 -11.08 14.87
CA ALA A 345 9.98 -11.84 13.80
C ALA A 345 10.86 -11.92 12.54
N LYS A 346 11.53 -10.83 12.17
CA LYS A 346 12.46 -10.77 11.02
C LYS A 346 13.68 -11.67 11.21
N ARG A 347 14.21 -11.79 12.44
CA ARG A 347 15.27 -12.76 12.77
C ARG A 347 14.83 -14.19 12.45
N LEU A 348 13.58 -14.56 12.75
CA LEU A 348 13.05 -15.91 12.47
C LEU A 348 12.95 -16.21 10.97
N ILE A 349 12.65 -15.21 10.15
CA ILE A 349 12.65 -15.36 8.68
C ILE A 349 14.03 -15.78 8.20
N ASN A 350 15.07 -15.04 8.63
CA ASN A 350 16.46 -15.28 8.21
C ASN A 350 17.04 -16.62 8.72
N LEU A 351 16.51 -17.16 9.83
CA LEU A 351 16.95 -18.45 10.38
C LEU A 351 16.32 -19.66 9.66
N ASN A 352 15.15 -19.47 9.06
CA ASN A 352 14.35 -20.55 8.46
C ASN A 352 14.41 -20.60 6.92
N THR A 353 15.33 -19.87 6.29
CA THR A 353 15.53 -19.92 4.83
C THR A 353 16.12 -21.25 4.34
N ASP A 354 16.77 -22.03 5.21
CA ASP A 354 17.55 -23.21 4.80
C ASP A 354 17.00 -24.59 5.26
N THR A 355 15.94 -24.65 6.07
CA THR A 355 15.49 -25.93 6.65
C THR A 355 14.41 -26.61 5.80
N SER A 356 14.73 -27.79 5.27
CA SER A 356 13.91 -28.62 4.37
C SER A 356 13.09 -29.72 5.05
N SER A 357 12.93 -29.71 6.37
CA SER A 357 12.22 -30.78 7.07
C SER A 357 11.54 -30.29 8.36
N ASN A 358 10.22 -30.52 8.44
CA ASN A 358 9.28 -30.15 9.52
C ASN A 358 8.86 -28.67 9.59
N TYR A 359 8.09 -28.21 8.61
CA TYR A 359 7.50 -26.87 8.64
C TYR A 359 6.36 -26.77 9.65
N LYS A 360 6.50 -25.87 10.63
CA LYS A 360 5.37 -25.35 11.41
C LYS A 360 4.73 -24.20 10.62
N PHE A 361 3.40 -24.17 10.53
CA PHE A 361 2.66 -23.04 9.94
C PHE A 361 2.89 -21.72 10.72
N LEU A 362 3.33 -21.84 11.98
CA LEU A 362 3.59 -20.75 12.90
C LEU A 362 4.96 -20.91 13.55
N VAL A 363 5.78 -19.88 13.48
CA VAL A 363 7.08 -19.78 14.15
C VAL A 363 7.05 -18.56 15.06
N GLU A 364 7.08 -18.79 16.37
CA GLU A 364 7.03 -17.72 17.38
C GLU A 364 8.37 -17.54 18.09
N CYS A 365 8.71 -16.28 18.36
CA CYS A 365 9.78 -15.93 19.28
C CYS A 365 9.21 -15.95 20.70
N LYS A 366 9.77 -16.78 21.59
CA LYS A 366 9.31 -16.88 22.98
C LYS A 366 9.93 -15.75 23.80
N SER A 367 9.16 -15.16 24.71
CA SER A 367 9.59 -14.03 25.57
C SER A 367 10.86 -14.32 26.39
N SER A 368 11.20 -15.60 26.60
CA SER A 368 12.47 -16.06 27.17
C SER A 368 13.72 -15.70 26.34
N ASP A 369 13.57 -15.29 25.09
CA ASP A 369 14.69 -14.89 24.21
C ASP A 369 15.10 -13.41 24.39
N SER A 370 14.36 -12.62 25.19
CA SER A 370 14.72 -11.25 25.57
C SER A 370 15.95 -11.15 26.48
N GLY A 371 16.46 -12.28 26.97
CA GLY A 371 17.67 -12.33 27.80
C GLY A 371 19.01 -12.34 27.05
N ASN A 372 19.01 -12.27 25.71
CA ASN A 372 20.19 -12.56 24.87
C ASN A 372 20.69 -11.40 23.98
N ASP A 373 20.26 -10.17 24.23
CA ASP A 373 20.79 -8.99 23.51
C ASP A 373 22.14 -8.49 24.08
N TYR A 374 22.75 -9.19 25.03
CA TYR A 374 24.10 -8.88 25.51
C TYR A 374 24.97 -10.14 25.52
N TYR A 375 26.22 -9.97 25.12
CA TYR A 375 27.23 -11.01 25.29
C TYR A 375 27.74 -11.03 26.74
N VAL A 376 28.13 -12.21 27.21
CA VAL A 376 28.79 -12.41 28.49
C VAL A 376 30.29 -12.40 28.26
N TYR A 377 30.88 -11.21 28.38
CA TYR A 377 32.34 -11.01 28.42
C TYR A 377 32.60 -9.67 29.11
N SER A 378 32.81 -9.72 30.43
CA SER A 378 32.94 -8.54 31.26
C SER A 378 34.37 -7.98 31.22
N ILE A 379 34.55 -6.75 31.74
CA ILE A 379 35.88 -6.17 31.95
C ILE A 379 36.74 -7.08 32.86
N LYS A 380 36.13 -7.82 33.78
CA LYS A 380 36.86 -8.79 34.63
C LYS A 380 37.39 -9.96 33.82
N ASP A 381 36.65 -10.41 32.82
CA ASP A 381 37.08 -11.50 31.94
C ASP A 381 38.22 -11.05 31.01
N GLU A 382 38.18 -9.80 30.53
CA GLU A 382 39.30 -9.18 29.80
C GLU A 382 40.57 -9.14 30.65
N GLN A 383 40.49 -8.60 31.86
CA GLN A 383 41.62 -8.54 32.80
C GLN A 383 42.14 -9.94 33.14
N LYS A 384 41.24 -10.92 33.30
CA LYS A 384 41.61 -12.30 33.56
C LYS A 384 42.35 -12.90 32.36
N LEU A 385 41.87 -12.68 31.13
CA LEU A 385 42.54 -13.14 29.92
C LEU A 385 43.93 -12.51 29.79
N MET A 386 44.06 -11.20 30.00
CA MET A 386 45.36 -10.51 29.97
C MET A 386 46.34 -11.09 31.00
N ASN A 387 45.89 -11.30 32.24
CA ASN A 387 46.72 -11.86 33.30
C ASN A 387 47.16 -13.31 33.01
N LEU A 388 46.29 -14.13 32.42
CA LEU A 388 46.63 -15.49 32.02
C LEU A 388 47.71 -15.50 30.92
N ILE A 389 47.64 -14.57 29.97
CA ILE A 389 48.67 -14.41 28.92
C ILE A 389 50.00 -13.96 29.53
N LEU A 390 49.99 -12.99 30.45
CA LEU A 390 51.20 -12.50 31.13
C LEU A 390 51.87 -13.58 32.00
N ASN A 391 51.09 -14.50 32.56
CA ASN A 391 51.58 -15.60 33.40
C ASN A 391 51.85 -16.89 32.62
N TYR A 392 51.69 -16.88 31.29
CA TYR A 392 51.92 -18.04 30.42
C TYR A 392 51.04 -19.27 30.77
N ASP A 393 49.82 -19.05 31.30
CA ASP A 393 48.91 -20.13 31.69
C ASP A 393 48.00 -20.56 30.53
N GLU A 394 48.54 -21.43 29.67
CA GLU A 394 47.85 -21.95 28.48
C GLU A 394 46.54 -22.70 28.84
N LYS A 395 46.54 -23.46 29.94
CA LYS A 395 45.35 -24.21 30.38
C LYS A 395 44.25 -23.27 30.86
N GLY A 396 44.63 -22.24 31.60
CA GLY A 396 43.70 -21.21 32.05
C GLY A 396 43.08 -20.44 30.89
N ILE A 397 43.86 -20.13 29.84
CA ILE A 397 43.36 -19.49 28.61
C ILE A 397 42.31 -20.37 27.95
N HIS A 398 42.60 -21.66 27.72
CA HIS A 398 41.65 -22.59 27.12
C HIS A 398 40.35 -22.67 27.93
N CYS A 399 40.44 -22.83 29.26
CA CYS A 399 39.26 -22.93 30.12
C CYS A 399 38.41 -21.65 30.09
N LEU A 400 39.04 -20.47 30.08
CA LEU A 400 38.32 -19.20 30.03
C LEU A 400 37.61 -19.01 28.69
N LEU A 401 38.31 -19.27 27.57
CA LEU A 401 37.74 -19.16 26.23
C LEU A 401 36.59 -20.17 26.03
N ALA A 402 36.75 -21.41 26.50
CA ALA A 402 35.69 -22.41 26.47
C ALA A 402 34.47 -22.01 27.31
N ASP A 403 34.67 -21.39 28.48
CA ASP A 403 33.57 -20.90 29.33
C ASP A 403 32.85 -19.72 28.68
N ILE A 404 33.58 -18.78 28.06
CA ILE A 404 32.99 -17.69 27.27
C ILE A 404 32.20 -18.26 26.09
N PHE A 405 32.74 -19.24 25.37
CA PHE A 405 32.05 -19.89 24.26
C PHE A 405 30.74 -20.55 24.73
N ARG A 406 30.80 -21.34 25.81
CA ARG A 406 29.63 -22.04 26.37
C ARG A 406 28.53 -21.04 26.75
N LYS A 407 28.87 -20.00 27.50
CA LYS A 407 27.91 -18.99 27.99
C LYS A 407 27.24 -18.19 26.87
N ASN A 408 27.92 -18.00 25.74
CA ASN A 408 27.44 -17.14 24.65
C ASN A 408 26.82 -17.89 23.46
N PHE A 409 27.25 -19.13 23.19
CA PHE A 409 26.86 -19.89 22.00
C PHE A 409 26.21 -21.24 22.29
N VAL A 410 26.25 -21.72 23.54
CA VAL A 410 25.60 -22.99 23.96
C VAL A 410 24.43 -22.72 24.89
N GLU A 411 24.65 -21.95 25.96
CA GLU A 411 23.59 -21.55 26.91
C GLU A 411 22.67 -20.46 26.33
N ARG A 412 23.13 -19.78 25.27
CA ARG A 412 22.50 -18.60 24.67
C ARG A 412 22.69 -18.59 23.16
N SER A 413 21.89 -17.78 22.48
CA SER A 413 21.99 -17.54 21.03
C SER A 413 22.21 -16.06 20.76
N LEU A 414 23.45 -15.67 20.46
CA LEU A 414 23.78 -14.29 20.11
C LEU A 414 23.31 -13.92 18.69
N THR A 415 22.81 -12.69 18.54
CA THR A 415 22.56 -12.09 17.23
C THR A 415 23.87 -11.89 16.46
N ASN A 416 23.81 -11.82 15.12
CA ASN A 416 25.00 -11.56 14.29
C ASN A 416 25.71 -10.25 14.69
N PHE A 417 24.96 -9.22 15.10
CA PHE A 417 25.52 -7.95 15.57
C PHE A 417 26.27 -8.11 16.89
N MET A 418 25.65 -8.73 17.90
CA MET A 418 26.29 -8.95 19.20
C MET A 418 27.48 -9.92 19.12
N ARG A 419 27.42 -10.92 18.23
CA ARG A 419 28.57 -11.77 17.89
C ARG A 419 29.75 -10.93 17.38
N ARG A 420 29.50 -10.02 16.44
CA ARG A 420 30.55 -9.13 15.90
C ARG A 420 31.17 -8.25 16.99
N ILE A 421 30.36 -7.70 17.89
CA ILE A 421 30.85 -6.89 19.02
C ILE A 421 31.71 -7.73 19.97
N LEU A 422 31.24 -8.93 20.35
CA LEU A 422 32.00 -9.85 21.20
C LEU A 422 33.36 -10.19 20.56
N PHE A 423 33.36 -10.56 19.27
CA PHE A 423 34.59 -10.90 18.56
C PHE A 423 35.55 -9.71 18.48
N ALA A 424 35.05 -8.52 18.15
CA ALA A 424 35.85 -7.31 18.11
C ALA A 424 36.45 -6.97 19.47
N ARG A 425 35.73 -7.21 20.57
CA ARG A 425 36.19 -6.94 21.94
C ARG A 425 37.26 -7.93 22.41
N ILE A 426 37.06 -9.23 22.16
CA ILE A 426 38.08 -10.25 22.42
C ILE A 426 39.33 -9.97 21.58
N LEU A 427 39.16 -9.67 20.29
CA LEU A 427 40.26 -9.27 19.43
C LEU A 427 40.94 -8.02 19.95
N GLY A 428 40.22 -6.98 20.36
CA GLY A 428 40.79 -5.77 20.97
C GLY A 428 41.69 -6.09 22.17
N THR A 429 41.30 -7.05 23.00
CA THR A 429 42.10 -7.53 24.15
C THR A 429 43.39 -8.21 23.71
N ILE A 430 43.40 -8.87 22.54
CA ILE A 430 44.59 -9.52 22.00
C ILE A 430 45.45 -8.51 21.23
N LEU A 431 44.80 -7.56 20.54
CA LEU A 431 45.43 -6.47 19.81
C LEU A 431 46.21 -5.56 20.75
N SER A 432 45.83 -5.42 22.02
CA SER A 432 46.68 -4.70 23.00
C SER A 432 48.07 -5.33 23.20
N PHE A 433 48.29 -6.58 22.75
CA PHE A 433 49.60 -7.24 22.73
C PHE A 433 50.27 -7.24 21.34
N THR A 434 49.66 -6.63 20.29
CA THR A 434 50.16 -6.72 18.90
C THR A 434 51.47 -6.00 18.60
N GLU A 435 51.96 -5.12 19.47
CA GLU A 435 53.35 -4.64 19.36
C GLU A 435 54.38 -5.80 19.41
N LEU A 436 53.94 -7.02 19.72
CA LEU A 436 54.77 -8.20 19.93
C LEU A 436 54.63 -9.27 18.82
N VAL A 437 53.46 -9.40 18.15
CA VAL A 437 53.18 -10.49 17.18
C VAL A 437 52.20 -10.04 16.09
N SER A 438 52.47 -10.43 14.84
CA SER A 438 51.54 -10.22 13.71
C SER A 438 50.30 -11.10 13.83
N LEU A 439 49.11 -10.50 13.71
CA LEU A 439 47.84 -11.22 13.73
C LEU A 439 47.73 -12.20 12.55
N ALA A 440 47.18 -13.39 12.79
CA ALA A 440 46.86 -14.36 11.76
C ALA A 440 46.05 -13.71 10.61
N PRO A 441 46.39 -13.99 9.33
CA PRO A 441 45.73 -13.37 8.17
C PRO A 441 44.23 -13.68 8.11
N GLU A 442 43.80 -14.84 8.64
CA GLU A 442 42.40 -15.23 8.71
C GLU A 442 41.57 -14.31 9.62
N LEU A 443 42.19 -13.77 10.69
CA LEU A 443 41.54 -12.82 11.63
C LEU A 443 41.50 -11.38 11.09
N LYS A 444 42.24 -11.08 10.01
CA LYS A 444 42.19 -9.78 9.31
C LYS A 444 41.05 -9.70 8.31
N ASN A 445 40.54 -10.85 7.86
CA ASN A 445 39.42 -10.93 6.95
C ASN A 445 38.10 -10.88 7.74
N SER A 446 37.08 -10.27 7.14
CA SER A 446 35.79 -9.90 7.74
C SER A 446 35.32 -10.74 8.95
N LEU A 447 35.22 -10.12 10.13
CA LEU A 447 34.65 -10.71 11.36
C LEU A 447 33.17 -11.10 11.22
N ALA A 448 32.53 -10.74 10.11
CA ALA A 448 31.13 -11.02 9.85
C ALA A 448 30.84 -12.51 9.64
N ASP A 449 31.75 -13.22 8.96
CA ASP A 449 31.46 -14.50 8.29
C ASP A 449 32.21 -15.69 8.90
N ILE A 450 32.99 -15.45 9.96
CA ILE A 450 33.76 -16.50 10.64
C ILE A 450 32.83 -17.29 11.57
N GLU A 451 32.84 -18.62 11.45
CA GLU A 451 32.13 -19.52 12.36
C GLU A 451 32.65 -19.35 13.80
N PRO A 452 31.76 -19.28 14.83
CA PRO A 452 32.19 -19.07 16.21
C PRO A 452 33.25 -20.06 16.71
N ARG A 453 33.13 -21.34 16.36
CA ARG A 453 34.12 -22.36 16.77
C ARG A 453 35.51 -22.03 16.21
N LEU A 454 35.57 -21.78 14.90
CA LEU A 454 36.80 -21.41 14.22
C LEU A 454 37.42 -20.12 14.79
N PHE A 455 36.60 -19.12 15.12
CA PHE A 455 37.07 -17.89 15.75
C PHE A 455 37.79 -18.18 17.09
N PHE A 456 37.17 -18.93 18.00
CA PHE A 456 37.76 -19.22 19.30
C PHE A 456 39.03 -20.09 19.20
N GLU A 457 39.07 -21.03 18.26
CA GLU A 457 40.27 -21.83 17.98
C GLU A 457 41.44 -20.95 17.48
N LEU A 458 41.17 -20.01 16.57
CA LEU A 458 42.18 -19.07 16.07
C LEU A 458 42.69 -18.14 17.17
N ILE A 459 41.78 -17.65 18.01
CA ILE A 459 42.10 -16.78 19.15
C ILE A 459 42.97 -17.52 20.16
N GLU A 460 42.62 -18.75 20.50
CA GLU A 460 43.40 -19.58 21.42
C GLU A 460 44.82 -19.80 20.89
N LYS A 461 44.94 -20.17 19.62
CA LYS A 461 46.24 -20.33 18.94
C LYS A 461 47.06 -19.04 18.98
N GLN A 462 46.44 -17.89 18.76
CA GLN A 462 47.11 -16.59 18.81
C GLN A 462 47.58 -16.25 20.23
N CYS A 463 46.76 -16.51 21.26
CA CYS A 463 47.15 -16.32 22.66
C CYS A 463 48.35 -17.19 23.05
N ILE A 464 48.39 -18.45 22.61
CA ILE A 464 49.52 -19.36 22.86
C ILE A 464 50.79 -18.86 22.16
N GLN A 465 50.68 -18.35 20.93
CA GLN A 465 51.82 -17.75 20.23
C GLN A 465 52.38 -16.54 20.98
N ILE A 466 51.51 -15.68 21.51
CA ILE A 466 51.91 -14.53 22.33
C ILE A 466 52.59 -14.99 23.62
N CYS A 467 52.06 -16.02 24.30
CA CYS A 467 52.67 -16.58 25.51
C CYS A 467 54.10 -17.07 25.24
N ASN A 468 54.30 -17.81 24.15
CA ASN A 468 55.62 -18.31 23.75
C ASN A 468 56.59 -17.19 23.41
N PHE A 469 56.14 -16.16 22.71
CA PHE A 469 56.96 -14.99 22.40
C PHE A 469 57.38 -14.23 23.66
N LEU A 470 56.44 -13.97 24.57
CA LEU A 470 56.71 -13.30 25.84
C LEU A 470 57.65 -14.10 26.73
N ARG A 471 57.45 -15.43 26.82
CA ARG A 471 58.34 -16.33 27.57
C ARG A 471 59.77 -16.23 27.04
N LYS A 472 59.95 -16.38 25.71
CA LYS A 472 61.28 -16.30 25.09
C LYS A 472 61.94 -14.94 25.30
N LYS A 473 61.20 -13.85 25.13
CA LYS A 473 61.70 -12.48 25.37
C LYS A 473 62.12 -12.28 26.83
N ASN A 474 61.36 -12.82 27.78
CA ASN A 474 61.69 -12.73 29.20
C ASN A 474 62.93 -13.56 29.57
N GLU A 475 63.07 -14.76 29.01
CA GLU A 475 64.27 -15.60 29.15
C GLU A 475 65.52 -14.90 28.57
N GLU A 476 65.42 -14.29 27.40
CA GLU A 476 66.50 -13.51 26.77
C GLU A 476 66.90 -12.30 27.64
N ASN A 477 65.92 -11.57 28.18
CA ASN A 477 66.18 -10.46 29.10
C ASN A 477 66.85 -10.93 30.40
N ASN A 478 66.36 -12.00 31.01
CA ASN A 478 66.95 -12.56 32.23
C ASN A 478 68.40 -13.02 31.99
N LYS A 479 68.67 -13.65 30.84
CA LYS A 479 70.02 -14.04 30.43
C LYS A 479 70.93 -12.81 30.27
N ARG A 480 70.46 -11.76 29.60
CA ARG A 480 71.22 -10.51 29.42
C ARG A 480 71.53 -9.82 30.76
N ILE A 481 70.58 -9.79 31.69
CA ILE A 481 70.80 -9.24 33.04
C ILE A 481 71.85 -10.08 33.79
N LEU A 482 71.79 -11.41 33.69
CA LEU A 482 72.80 -12.29 34.27
C LEU A 482 74.19 -12.11 33.67
N GLU A 483 74.30 -11.91 32.36
CA GLU A 483 75.57 -11.58 31.69
C GLU A 483 76.17 -10.26 32.22
N GLN A 484 75.34 -9.22 32.39
CA GLN A 484 75.77 -7.95 33.00
C GLN A 484 76.19 -8.11 34.47
N ILE A 485 75.53 -8.98 35.22
CA ILE A 485 75.92 -9.30 36.60
C ILE A 485 77.29 -9.98 36.62
N LEU A 486 77.55 -10.93 35.71
CA LEU A 486 78.84 -11.62 35.61
C LEU A 486 79.97 -10.66 35.21
N GLU A 487 79.71 -9.74 34.29
CA GLU A 487 80.63 -8.68 33.91
C GLU A 487 80.94 -7.75 35.09
N TYR A 488 79.90 -7.29 35.81
CA TYR A 488 80.06 -6.48 37.01
C TYR A 488 80.89 -7.19 38.09
N ILE A 489 80.66 -8.49 38.29
CA ILE A 489 81.48 -9.30 39.20
C ILE A 489 82.93 -9.28 38.75
N ASN A 490 83.21 -9.58 37.49
CA ASN A 490 84.58 -9.62 36.93
C ASN A 490 85.33 -8.29 37.09
N GLU A 491 84.66 -7.17 36.84
CA GLU A 491 85.24 -5.83 37.01
C GLU A 491 85.53 -5.50 38.47
N ASN A 492 84.71 -6.00 39.40
CA ASN A 492 84.75 -5.66 40.81
C ASN A 492 85.33 -6.76 41.72
N ILE A 493 85.91 -7.85 41.18
CA ILE A 493 86.45 -8.96 42.00
C ILE A 493 87.49 -8.54 43.03
N CYS A 494 88.21 -7.44 42.77
CA CYS A 494 89.22 -6.88 43.67
C CYS A 494 88.64 -6.06 44.83
N ASN A 495 87.36 -5.72 44.79
CA ASN A 495 86.69 -5.03 45.88
C ASN A 495 86.40 -6.02 47.01
N TYR A 496 86.89 -5.75 48.22
CA TYR A 496 86.69 -6.62 49.38
C TYR A 496 85.24 -6.58 49.91
N GLU A 497 84.47 -5.55 49.59
CA GLU A 497 83.05 -5.39 49.95
C GLU A 497 82.08 -6.07 48.96
N LEU A 498 82.61 -6.63 47.87
CA LEU A 498 81.80 -7.32 46.87
C LEU A 498 81.00 -8.45 47.52
N SER A 499 79.68 -8.28 47.57
CA SER A 499 78.73 -9.19 48.19
C SER A 499 77.51 -9.37 47.30
N LEU A 500 76.76 -10.45 47.54
CA LEU A 500 75.53 -10.72 46.81
C LEU A 500 74.51 -9.61 47.03
N ASN A 501 74.43 -9.08 48.26
CA ASN A 501 73.60 -7.94 48.62
C ASN A 501 73.92 -6.68 47.81
N MET A 502 75.21 -6.34 47.65
CA MET A 502 75.65 -5.19 46.85
C MET A 502 75.21 -5.29 45.38
N ILE A 503 75.32 -6.48 44.80
CA ILE A 503 74.88 -6.73 43.42
C ILE A 503 73.35 -6.69 43.33
N ALA A 504 72.66 -7.29 44.29
CA ALA A 504 71.20 -7.26 44.36
C ALA A 504 70.68 -5.82 44.41
N MET A 505 71.28 -4.94 45.22
CA MET A 505 70.98 -3.51 45.24
C MET A 505 71.28 -2.81 43.91
N LYS A 506 72.44 -3.09 43.30
CA LYS A 506 72.86 -2.47 42.03
C LYS A 506 71.90 -2.78 40.88
N PHE A 507 71.38 -4.00 40.84
CA PHE A 507 70.49 -4.49 39.78
C PHE A 507 69.00 -4.44 40.17
N ASN A 508 68.66 -3.82 41.31
CA ASN A 508 67.28 -3.74 41.86
C ASN A 508 66.59 -5.11 41.98
N MET A 509 67.32 -6.12 42.45
CA MET A 509 66.84 -7.48 42.68
C MET A 509 66.83 -7.82 44.17
N SER A 510 66.03 -8.80 44.58
CA SER A 510 66.18 -9.39 45.90
C SER A 510 67.40 -10.31 45.95
N GLU A 511 68.08 -10.36 47.09
CA GLU A 511 69.27 -11.18 47.28
C GLU A 511 68.97 -12.68 47.10
N SER A 512 67.79 -13.12 47.52
CA SER A 512 67.34 -14.52 47.36
C SER A 512 67.13 -14.90 45.90
N TYR A 513 66.46 -14.04 45.11
CA TYR A 513 66.23 -14.26 43.69
C TYR A 513 67.55 -14.29 42.91
N LEU A 514 68.44 -13.33 43.19
CA LEU A 514 69.77 -13.30 42.58
C LEU A 514 70.58 -14.56 42.91
N SER A 515 70.55 -15.04 44.16
CA SER A 515 71.24 -16.28 44.56
C SER A 515 70.76 -17.49 43.75
N MET A 516 69.44 -17.62 43.60
CA MET A 516 68.80 -18.72 42.87
C MET A 516 69.18 -18.67 41.38
N CYS A 517 68.94 -17.54 40.71
CA CYS A 517 69.22 -17.39 39.29
C CYS A 517 70.72 -17.52 38.98
N PHE A 518 71.58 -16.99 39.84
CA PHE A 518 73.04 -17.09 39.69
C PHE A 518 73.50 -18.56 39.76
N LYS A 519 72.98 -19.32 40.73
CA LYS A 519 73.32 -20.73 40.88
C LYS A 519 72.79 -21.59 39.74
N GLU A 520 71.57 -21.32 39.29
CA GLU A 520 70.97 -22.02 38.15
C GLU A 520 71.77 -21.79 36.87
N TYR A 521 72.23 -20.57 36.64
CA TYR A 521 72.99 -20.20 35.44
C TYR A 521 74.46 -20.66 35.47
N THR A 522 75.14 -20.52 36.61
CA THR A 522 76.58 -20.81 36.73
C THR A 522 76.88 -22.22 37.26
N GLY A 523 75.86 -22.93 37.76
CA GLY A 523 75.99 -24.20 38.48
C GLY A 523 76.64 -24.09 39.86
N ARG A 524 76.97 -22.88 40.33
CA ARG A 524 77.80 -22.63 41.51
C ARG A 524 77.21 -21.54 42.41
N ASN A 525 77.51 -21.61 43.70
CA ASN A 525 77.13 -20.54 44.63
C ASN A 525 78.01 -19.29 44.39
N PHE A 526 77.43 -18.10 44.59
CA PHE A 526 78.12 -16.82 44.40
C PHE A 526 79.47 -16.72 45.14
N THR A 527 79.52 -17.10 46.41
CA THR A 527 80.73 -17.01 47.23
C THR A 527 81.86 -17.88 46.69
N THR A 528 81.54 -19.12 46.29
CA THR A 528 82.49 -20.05 45.67
C THR A 528 82.99 -19.51 44.34
N TYR A 529 82.09 -18.96 43.51
CA TYR A 529 82.44 -18.39 42.22
C TYR A 529 83.42 -17.20 42.34
N VAL A 530 83.12 -16.25 43.23
CA VAL A 530 84.01 -15.09 43.49
C VAL A 530 85.35 -15.55 44.08
N GLU A 531 85.33 -16.51 44.99
CA GLU A 531 86.56 -17.07 45.56
C GLU A 531 87.46 -17.69 44.50
N GLU A 532 86.92 -18.50 43.59
CA GLU A 532 87.67 -19.09 42.48
C GLU A 532 88.25 -18.01 41.55
N LEU A 533 87.48 -16.99 41.18
CA LEU A 533 87.98 -15.88 40.34
C LEU A 533 89.13 -15.13 41.02
N ARG A 534 88.99 -14.82 42.32
CA ARG A 534 90.05 -14.17 43.11
C ARG A 534 91.31 -15.05 43.19
N MET A 535 91.14 -16.36 43.36
CA MET A 535 92.24 -17.33 43.43
C MET A 535 92.96 -17.52 42.10
N ASN A 536 92.23 -17.56 40.99
CA ASN A 536 92.81 -17.59 39.65
C ASN A 536 93.61 -16.30 39.36
N LYS A 537 93.09 -15.13 39.74
CA LYS A 537 93.83 -13.86 39.66
C LYS A 537 95.06 -13.85 40.58
N ALA A 538 94.96 -14.47 41.76
CA ALA A 538 96.10 -14.60 42.66
C ALA A 538 97.21 -15.47 42.07
N ASN A 539 96.89 -16.55 41.36
CA ASN A 539 97.88 -17.35 40.63
C ASN A 539 98.60 -16.51 39.58
N LEU A 540 97.88 -15.72 38.78
CA LEU A 540 98.50 -14.83 37.79
C LEU A 540 99.48 -13.84 38.45
N LEU A 541 99.11 -13.25 39.59
CA LEU A 541 99.98 -12.31 40.31
C LEU A 541 101.18 -12.99 41.00
N LEU A 542 100.98 -14.19 41.55
CA LEU A 542 102.06 -15.03 42.08
C LEU A 542 103.03 -15.42 40.97
N ASP A 543 102.50 -15.69 39.78
CA ASP A 543 103.27 -16.11 38.62
C ASP A 543 104.16 -15.00 38.06
N MET A 544 103.70 -13.75 38.12
CA MET A 544 104.50 -12.56 37.77
C MET A 544 105.65 -12.30 38.75
N GLY A 545 105.57 -12.78 39.99
CA GLY A 545 106.63 -12.68 40.99
C GLY A 545 106.88 -11.28 41.59
N LYS A 546 106.17 -10.24 41.12
CA LYS A 546 106.41 -8.82 41.45
C LYS A 546 105.83 -8.35 42.79
N HIS A 547 104.97 -9.16 43.42
CA HIS A 547 104.22 -8.77 44.61
C HIS A 547 104.50 -9.66 45.81
N THR A 548 104.41 -9.09 47.01
CA THR A 548 104.41 -9.84 48.27
C THR A 548 103.07 -10.56 48.47
N ILE A 549 103.01 -11.60 49.31
CA ILE A 549 101.77 -12.35 49.55
C ILE A 549 100.68 -11.45 50.17
N ALA A 550 101.07 -10.46 50.97
CA ALA A 550 100.15 -9.47 51.53
C ALA A 550 99.58 -8.55 50.45
N GLU A 551 100.42 -8.03 49.55
CA GLU A 551 99.97 -7.22 48.41
C GLU A 551 99.07 -8.00 47.45
N ILE A 552 99.35 -9.29 47.23
CA ILE A 552 98.51 -10.14 46.39
C ILE A 552 97.14 -10.33 47.02
N ALA A 553 97.08 -10.56 48.34
CA ALA A 553 95.81 -10.68 49.07
C ALA A 553 94.95 -9.42 48.90
N GLU A 554 95.55 -8.24 49.07
CA GLU A 554 94.87 -6.95 48.86
C GLU A 554 94.41 -6.78 47.40
N LYS A 555 95.31 -7.03 46.43
CA LYS A 555 95.02 -6.91 44.99
C LYS A 555 93.95 -7.87 44.48
N VAL A 556 93.66 -8.96 45.19
CA VAL A 556 92.58 -9.90 44.84
C VAL A 556 91.36 -9.75 45.74
N GLY A 557 91.25 -8.67 46.52
CA GLY A 557 90.04 -8.33 47.28
C GLY A 557 89.88 -9.07 48.61
N TYR A 558 90.98 -9.47 49.25
CA TYR A 558 90.97 -9.92 50.64
C TYR A 558 91.48 -8.82 51.57
N SER A 559 90.63 -8.38 52.51
CA SER A 559 91.03 -7.43 53.55
C SER A 559 92.02 -8.00 54.57
N ASN A 560 92.05 -9.34 54.74
CA ASN A 560 92.95 -10.03 55.66
C ASN A 560 93.82 -11.08 54.93
N PRO A 561 95.15 -10.91 54.89
CA PRO A 561 96.07 -11.88 54.29
C PRO A 561 96.01 -13.30 54.88
N HIS A 562 95.65 -13.46 56.15
CA HIS A 562 95.47 -14.78 56.77
C HIS A 562 94.26 -15.52 56.19
N SER A 563 93.16 -14.81 55.91
CA SER A 563 91.97 -15.37 55.26
C SER A 563 92.28 -15.80 53.83
N PHE A 564 93.03 -14.97 53.09
CA PHE A 564 93.53 -15.31 51.75
C PHE A 564 94.37 -16.60 51.75
N ARG A 565 95.34 -16.74 52.67
CA ARG A 565 96.20 -17.94 52.74
C ARG A 565 95.41 -19.22 53.00
N ARG A 566 94.41 -19.16 53.89
CA ARG A 566 93.53 -20.31 54.18
C ARG A 566 92.70 -20.70 52.97
N ALA A 567 92.09 -19.72 52.31
CA ALA A 567 91.29 -19.91 51.11
C ALA A 567 92.13 -20.50 49.95
N TYR A 568 93.32 -19.94 49.70
CA TYR A 568 94.24 -20.42 48.67
C TYR A 568 94.72 -21.85 48.93
N LYS A 569 95.12 -22.16 50.17
CA LYS A 569 95.51 -23.53 50.55
C LYS A 569 94.36 -24.53 50.43
N ARG A 570 93.15 -24.11 50.76
CA ARG A 570 91.95 -24.95 50.60
C ARG A 570 91.67 -25.26 49.13
N LEU A 571 91.84 -24.28 48.24
CA LEU A 571 91.50 -24.43 46.82
C LEU A 571 92.59 -25.16 46.01
N PHE A 572 93.87 -24.93 46.30
CA PHE A 572 94.99 -25.49 45.54
C PHE A 572 95.81 -26.56 46.29
N GLY A 573 95.53 -26.82 47.57
CA GLY A 573 96.22 -27.83 48.39
C GLY A 573 97.53 -27.36 49.03
N PHE A 574 98.11 -26.25 48.56
CA PHE A 574 99.34 -25.64 49.09
C PHE A 574 99.15 -24.14 49.35
N SER A 575 99.92 -23.58 50.28
CA SER A 575 99.89 -22.14 50.58
C SER A 575 100.54 -21.31 49.47
N PRO A 576 100.20 -20.01 49.35
CA PRO A 576 100.82 -19.11 48.38
C PRO A 576 102.36 -19.06 48.49
N SER A 577 102.89 -19.19 49.72
CA SER A 577 104.33 -19.25 49.99
C SER A 577 104.97 -20.53 49.45
N GLU A 578 104.29 -21.66 49.62
CA GLU A 578 104.74 -22.95 49.09
C GLU A 578 104.70 -22.95 47.56
N TYR A 579 103.65 -22.39 46.95
CA TYR A 579 103.57 -22.18 45.50
C TYR A 579 104.73 -21.34 44.96
N LYS A 580 104.98 -20.17 45.57
CA LYS A 580 106.08 -19.27 45.16
C LYS A 580 107.45 -19.96 45.31
N LYS A 581 107.67 -20.73 46.38
CA LYS A 581 108.91 -21.51 46.59
C LYS A 581 109.06 -22.65 45.57
N TRP A 582 107.98 -23.40 45.32
CA TRP A 582 107.95 -24.48 44.34
C TRP A 582 108.26 -23.95 42.93
N LYS A 583 107.65 -22.83 42.54
CA LYS A 583 107.92 -22.17 41.26
C LYS A 583 109.36 -21.65 41.17
N CYS A 584 109.89 -20.98 42.20
CA CYS A 584 111.29 -20.55 42.20
C CYS A 584 112.29 -21.71 42.07
N LYS A 585 112.00 -22.88 42.68
CA LYS A 585 112.84 -24.09 42.54
C LYS A 585 112.79 -24.68 41.13
N ASN A 586 111.62 -24.71 40.48
CA ASN A 586 111.48 -25.27 39.13
C ASN A 586 111.94 -24.31 38.02
N VAL A 587 111.80 -22.99 38.20
CA VAL A 587 112.31 -21.98 37.24
C VAL A 587 113.85 -21.89 37.27
N GLN A 588 114.48 -22.13 38.43
CA GLN A 588 115.95 -22.22 38.54
C GLN A 588 116.52 -23.55 38.01
N GLY A 589 115.68 -24.59 37.83
CA GLY A 589 116.09 -25.88 37.25
C GLY A 589 116.07 -25.94 35.73
N SER A 590 115.47 -24.96 35.04
CA SER A 590 115.31 -24.92 33.58
C SER A 590 116.22 -23.93 32.85
N THR A 591 117.16 -23.28 33.54
CA THR A 591 118.17 -22.37 32.95
C THR A 591 119.59 -22.90 33.03
N PHE A 592 119.77 -24.22 32.98
CA PHE A 592 121.05 -24.86 32.70
C PHE A 592 120.81 -26.12 31.85
N THR A 593 120.56 -25.92 30.56
CA THR A 593 121.10 -26.72 29.45
C THR A 593 120.73 -25.99 28.15
N SER A 594 121.79 -25.63 27.41
CA SER A 594 121.89 -25.00 26.08
C SER A 594 121.26 -23.62 25.88
#